data_AF-A0A2A6R9W2-F1
#
_entry.id   AF-A0A2A6R9W2-F1
#
_cell.length_a   1.000
_cell.length_b   1.000
_cell.length_c   1.000
_cell.angle_alpha   90.00
_cell.angle_beta   90.00
_cell.angle_gamma   90.00
#
_symmetry.space_group_name_H-M   'P 1'
#
loop_
_entity.id
_entity.type
_entity.pdbx_description
1 polymer ?
#
loop_
_entity_poly.entity_id
_entity_poly.type
_entity_poly.pdbx_seq_one_letter_code
_entity_poly.pdbx_strand_id
1 'polypeptide(L)'
;MQNPALLAMAGLFALQSATSAVGQDSKRPAIHLPKHEARLAYTVQTVSVRAGCFPARLRAVLSHIAAKTGRRPMITSGLRPHPRRHGSLHGKCLAADIRMPGLSERTIIAAASSAPGIGGIGTYCNGIVHVDVGPRRRWVDC
;
A
#
# COMPACT_ATOMS: atom_id res chain seq x y z
N MET A 1 9.30 -68.34 -32.42
CA MET A 1 8.86 -69.43 -31.54
C MET A 1 9.50 -69.23 -30.17
N GLN A 2 8.66 -69.03 -29.15
CA GLN A 2 8.77 -69.38 -27.70
C GLN A 2 10.13 -69.15 -26.99
N ASN A 3 10.25 -68.16 -26.08
CA ASN A 3 10.02 -68.20 -24.59
C ASN A 3 11.01 -69.13 -23.83
N PRO A 4 11.20 -69.08 -22.48
CA PRO A 4 10.99 -68.07 -21.41
C PRO A 4 12.15 -68.09 -20.33
N ALA A 5 11.86 -67.58 -19.12
CA ALA A 5 12.56 -67.73 -17.82
C ALA A 5 13.66 -66.69 -17.50
N LEU A 6 13.53 -65.75 -16.56
CA LEU A 6 13.06 -65.76 -15.15
C LEU A 6 14.03 -66.51 -14.21
N LEU A 7 14.94 -65.78 -13.59
CA LEU A 7 15.59 -66.16 -12.34
C LEU A 7 15.82 -64.92 -11.47
N ALA A 8 15.14 -64.90 -10.33
CA ALA A 8 15.41 -64.02 -9.22
C ALA A 8 16.65 -64.50 -8.47
N MET A 9 17.50 -63.57 -8.02
CA MET A 9 18.45 -63.82 -6.93
C MET A 9 18.43 -62.63 -5.98
N ALA A 10 17.80 -62.85 -4.83
CA ALA A 10 18.02 -62.07 -3.62
C ALA A 10 19.38 -62.46 -3.03
N GLY A 11 20.14 -61.50 -2.49
CA GLY A 11 21.36 -61.86 -1.77
C GLY A 11 22.24 -60.70 -1.29
N LEU A 12 21.97 -60.29 -0.05
CA LEU A 12 22.90 -59.77 0.97
C LEU A 12 23.68 -58.46 0.76
N PHE A 13 23.24 -57.49 1.55
CA PHE A 13 23.99 -56.47 2.30
C PHE A 13 25.50 -56.74 2.48
N ALA A 14 26.33 -55.82 1.98
CA ALA A 14 27.66 -55.57 2.52
C ALA A 14 27.78 -54.06 2.81
N LEU A 15 27.88 -53.75 4.10
CA LEU A 15 28.22 -52.44 4.63
C LEU A 15 29.68 -52.13 4.25
N GLN A 16 29.92 -51.00 3.58
CA GLN A 16 31.22 -50.35 3.67
C GLN A 16 31.13 -48.84 3.49
N SER A 17 31.82 -48.18 4.42
CA SER A 17 31.64 -46.83 4.88
C SER A 17 32.31 -45.78 4.00
N ALA A 18 31.68 -44.60 4.02
CA ALA A 18 32.30 -43.26 3.93
C ALA A 18 33.32 -43.02 2.80
N THR A 19 32.83 -42.40 1.72
CA THR A 19 33.64 -41.41 1.00
C THR A 19 32.88 -40.08 1.02
N SER A 20 33.58 -39.03 1.44
CA SER A 20 33.06 -37.69 1.68
C SER A 20 32.55 -37.07 0.38
N ALA A 21 31.23 -37.00 0.21
CA ALA A 21 30.65 -36.13 -0.80
C ALA A 21 30.74 -34.68 -0.27
N VAL A 22 31.65 -33.90 -0.85
CA VAL A 22 31.65 -32.44 -0.74
C VAL A 22 30.29 -31.95 -1.22
N GLY A 23 29.43 -31.57 -0.27
CA GLY A 23 28.20 -30.86 -0.56
C GLY A 23 28.56 -29.50 -1.14
N GLN A 24 28.41 -29.36 -2.45
CA GLN A 24 28.40 -28.06 -3.11
C GLN A 24 27.15 -27.32 -2.64
N ASP A 25 27.31 -26.50 -1.60
CA ASP A 25 26.35 -25.51 -1.15
C ASP A 25 26.10 -24.52 -2.28
N SER A 26 25.13 -24.84 -3.12
CA SER A 26 24.64 -23.96 -4.18
C SER A 26 23.85 -22.83 -3.53
N LYS A 27 24.56 -21.87 -2.92
CA LYS A 27 23.98 -20.59 -2.50
C LYS A 27 23.38 -19.91 -3.71
N ARG A 28 22.06 -20.01 -3.85
CA ARG A 28 21.28 -19.24 -4.82
C ARG A 28 21.64 -17.76 -4.62
N PRO A 29 22.12 -17.05 -5.65
CA PRO A 29 22.37 -15.62 -5.51
C PRO A 29 21.02 -14.96 -5.16
N ALA A 30 20.96 -14.33 -3.99
CA ALA A 30 19.81 -13.53 -3.62
C ALA A 30 19.71 -12.38 -4.63
N ILE A 31 18.69 -12.42 -5.49
CA ILE A 31 18.35 -11.29 -6.35
C ILE A 31 17.95 -10.15 -5.40
N HIS A 32 18.89 -9.24 -5.16
CA HIS A 32 18.62 -8.00 -4.44
C HIS A 32 17.80 -7.12 -5.38
N LEU A 33 16.48 -7.36 -5.41
CA LEU A 33 15.56 -6.51 -6.14
C LEU A 33 15.74 -5.09 -5.56
N PRO A 34 16.07 -4.08 -6.38
CA PRO A 34 16.26 -2.74 -5.87
C PRO A 34 15.01 -2.35 -5.10
N LYS A 35 15.19 -2.02 -3.83
CA LYS A 35 14.15 -1.46 -2.98
C LYS A 35 13.79 -0.11 -3.59
N HIS A 36 12.91 -0.11 -4.59
CA HIS A 36 12.27 1.10 -5.07
C HIS A 36 11.65 1.71 -3.82
N GLU A 37 12.27 2.77 -3.29
CA GLU A 37 11.64 3.59 -2.28
C GLU A 37 10.29 3.97 -2.87
N ALA A 38 9.23 3.35 -2.36
CA ALA A 38 7.92 3.46 -2.94
C ALA A 38 7.52 4.93 -2.81
N ARG A 39 7.68 5.68 -3.90
CA ARG A 39 7.40 7.11 -3.93
C ARG A 39 5.97 7.28 -3.46
N LEU A 40 5.80 7.99 -2.34
CA LEU A 40 4.47 8.19 -1.75
C LEU A 40 3.52 8.74 -2.81
N ALA A 41 2.29 8.22 -2.85
CA ALA A 41 1.32 8.67 -3.84
C ALA A 41 0.85 10.13 -3.64
N TYR A 42 1.30 10.79 -2.58
CA TYR A 42 1.01 12.18 -2.24
C TYR A 42 2.30 12.95 -1.94
N THR A 43 2.22 14.29 -1.97
CA THR A 43 3.22 15.22 -1.43
C THR A 43 2.67 15.95 -0.21
N VAL A 44 3.50 16.63 0.56
CA VAL A 44 3.06 17.51 1.65
C VAL A 44 3.31 18.96 1.28
N GLN A 45 2.41 19.87 1.66
CA GLN A 45 2.52 21.30 1.35
C GLN A 45 3.72 21.94 2.07
N THR A 46 3.93 21.58 3.33
CA THR A 46 5.02 22.09 4.17
C THR A 46 5.59 20.95 5.02
N VAL A 47 6.79 21.17 5.57
CA VAL A 47 7.44 20.21 6.49
C VAL A 47 6.66 20.00 7.79
N SER A 48 5.79 20.95 8.17
CA SER A 48 4.97 20.85 9.39
C SER A 48 3.73 19.97 9.20
N VAL A 49 3.36 19.61 7.97
CA VAL A 49 2.24 18.71 7.71
C VAL A 49 2.61 17.28 8.13
N ARG A 50 1.91 16.77 9.15
CA ARG A 50 2.14 15.44 9.71
C ARG A 50 1.28 14.39 8.99
N ALA A 51 1.90 13.67 8.05
CA ALA A 51 1.24 12.60 7.27
C ALA A 51 1.80 11.19 7.54
N GLY A 52 2.87 11.07 8.33
CA GLY A 52 3.60 9.81 8.53
C GLY A 52 2.78 8.69 9.20
N CYS A 53 1.75 9.03 9.97
CA CYS A 53 0.87 8.07 10.65
C CYS A 53 -0.33 7.62 9.81
N PHE A 54 -0.45 8.06 8.55
CA PHE A 54 -1.61 7.69 7.74
C PHE A 54 -1.71 6.16 7.62
N PRO A 55 -2.86 5.56 7.99
CA PRO A 55 -3.02 4.11 7.91
C PRO A 55 -2.98 3.65 6.46
N ALA A 56 -2.70 2.36 6.25
CA ALA A 56 -2.65 1.73 4.92
C ALA A 56 -3.90 2.04 4.08
N ARG A 57 -5.09 2.02 4.70
CA ARG A 57 -6.36 2.33 4.04
C ARG A 57 -6.41 3.77 3.51
N LEU A 58 -5.97 4.76 4.27
CA LEU A 58 -5.96 6.17 3.82
C LEU A 58 -4.90 6.38 2.73
N ARG A 59 -3.73 5.74 2.88
CA ARG A 59 -2.69 5.74 1.83
C ARG A 59 -3.20 5.12 0.53
N ALA A 60 -4.01 4.06 0.60
CA ALA A 60 -4.63 3.43 -0.57
C ALA A 60 -5.65 4.38 -1.25
N VAL A 61 -6.47 5.08 -0.47
CA VAL A 61 -7.38 6.13 -1.01
C VAL A 61 -6.59 7.22 -1.74
N LEU A 62 -5.55 7.77 -1.13
CA LEU A 62 -4.70 8.79 -1.76
C LEU A 62 -4.00 8.26 -3.01
N SER A 63 -3.57 7.00 -3.00
CA SER A 63 -2.99 6.31 -4.16
C SER A 63 -3.98 6.15 -5.29
N HIS A 64 -5.23 5.80 -4.98
CA HIS A 64 -6.29 5.68 -5.97
C HIS A 64 -6.61 7.03 -6.62
N ILE A 65 -6.70 8.10 -5.82
CA ILE A 65 -6.89 9.47 -6.33
C ILE A 65 -5.73 9.83 -7.28
N ALA A 66 -4.49 9.54 -6.86
CA ALA A 66 -3.32 9.81 -7.69
C ALA A 66 -3.36 9.07 -9.03
N ALA A 67 -3.71 7.78 -9.02
CA ALA A 67 -3.84 6.97 -10.22
C ALA A 67 -4.97 7.46 -11.15
N LYS A 68 -6.15 7.78 -10.59
CA LYS A 68 -7.32 8.25 -11.35
C LYS A 68 -7.12 9.61 -12.01
N THR A 69 -6.33 10.48 -11.39
CA THR A 69 -6.12 11.86 -11.85
C THR A 69 -4.80 12.07 -12.58
N GLY A 70 -3.90 11.09 -12.52
CA GLY A 70 -2.52 11.21 -13.02
C GLY A 70 -1.65 12.17 -12.22
N ARG A 71 -2.09 12.65 -11.04
CA ARG A 71 -1.42 13.69 -10.27
C ARG A 71 -1.42 13.36 -8.79
N ARG A 72 -0.29 13.60 -8.11
CA ARG A 72 -0.17 13.33 -6.67
C ARG A 72 -0.96 14.39 -5.87
N PRO A 73 -1.84 14.00 -4.94
CA PRO A 73 -2.46 14.93 -4.01
C PRO A 73 -1.41 15.66 -3.17
N MET A 74 -1.56 16.97 -3.00
CA MET A 74 -0.78 17.76 -2.06
C MET A 74 -1.55 17.82 -0.74
N ILE A 75 -1.01 17.19 0.31
CA ILE A 75 -1.59 17.22 1.64
C ILE A 75 -1.33 18.58 2.27
N THR A 76 -2.40 19.32 2.57
CA THR A 76 -2.34 20.63 3.24
C THR A 76 -2.55 20.50 4.75
N SER A 77 -3.19 19.42 5.20
CA SER A 77 -3.32 19.10 6.62
C SER A 77 -3.52 17.59 6.85
N GLY A 78 -2.81 17.05 7.84
CA GLY A 78 -2.85 15.63 8.24
C GLY A 78 -3.23 15.48 9.71
N LEU A 79 -2.40 14.82 10.52
CA LEU A 79 -2.65 14.66 11.95
C LEU A 79 -2.73 16.01 12.68
N ARG A 80 -3.80 16.21 13.44
CA ARG A 80 -3.99 17.34 14.37
C ARG A 80 -4.20 16.81 15.79
N PRO A 81 -3.15 16.69 16.63
CA PRO A 81 -3.26 16.02 17.94
C PRO A 81 -4.27 16.67 18.90
N HIS A 82 -4.54 17.97 18.75
CA HIS A 82 -5.56 18.70 19.52
C HIS A 82 -6.63 19.24 18.55
N PRO A 83 -7.56 18.40 18.07
CA PRO A 83 -8.58 18.83 17.11
C PRO A 83 -9.59 19.77 17.78
N ARG A 84 -9.95 20.87 17.11
CA ARG A 84 -10.94 21.84 17.62
C ARG A 84 -12.37 21.30 17.70
N ARG A 85 -12.71 20.31 16.86
CA ARG A 85 -14.04 19.68 16.80
C ARG A 85 -13.96 18.27 17.39
N HIS A 86 -14.84 17.95 18.34
CA HIS A 86 -15.00 16.59 18.84
C HIS A 86 -15.32 15.63 17.68
N GLY A 87 -14.69 14.45 17.69
CA GLY A 87 -14.87 13.45 16.62
C GLY A 87 -14.07 13.70 15.35
N SER A 88 -13.21 14.73 15.27
CA SER A 88 -12.37 14.95 14.09
C SER A 88 -11.45 13.77 13.80
N LEU A 89 -11.52 13.26 12.57
CA LEU A 89 -10.67 12.16 12.11
C LEU A 89 -9.21 12.60 11.88
N HIS A 90 -8.93 13.90 11.79
CA HIS A 90 -7.55 14.41 11.83
C HIS A 90 -6.88 14.12 13.17
N GLY A 91 -7.63 14.13 14.29
CA GLY A 91 -7.09 13.78 15.60
C GLY A 91 -6.63 12.33 15.71
N LYS A 92 -7.15 11.47 14.84
CA LYS A 92 -6.84 10.03 14.80
C LYS A 92 -5.92 9.64 13.64
N CYS A 93 -5.39 10.60 12.89
CA CYS A 93 -4.62 10.38 11.67
C CYS A 93 -5.38 9.60 10.58
N LEU A 94 -6.72 9.63 10.61
CA LEU A 94 -7.61 8.92 9.68
C LEU A 94 -8.13 9.82 8.56
N ALA A 95 -7.69 11.08 8.50
CA ALA A 95 -8.12 12.07 7.52
C ALA A 95 -6.95 12.88 6.96
N ALA A 96 -7.14 13.38 5.74
CA ALA A 96 -6.25 14.29 5.05
C ALA A 96 -7.07 15.38 4.35
N ASP A 97 -6.59 16.61 4.45
CA ASP A 97 -7.04 17.72 3.63
C ASP A 97 -6.06 17.84 2.45
N ILE A 98 -6.60 17.90 1.24
CA ILE A 98 -5.81 17.86 0.01
C ILE A 98 -6.16 19.00 -0.95
N ARG A 99 -5.16 19.40 -1.74
CA ARG A 99 -5.32 20.19 -2.97
C ARG A 99 -4.62 19.49 -4.13
N MET A 100 -5.10 19.75 -5.34
CA MET A 100 -4.49 19.25 -6.59
C MET A 100 -4.43 20.40 -7.60
N PRO A 101 -3.41 21.27 -7.55
CA PRO A 101 -3.40 22.54 -8.28
C PRO A 101 -3.60 22.38 -9.78
N GLY A 102 -4.65 22.91 -10.39
CA GLY A 102 -4.97 22.70 -11.81
C GLY A 102 -5.91 21.53 -12.09
N LEU A 103 -6.50 20.93 -11.06
CA LEU A 103 -7.72 20.13 -11.16
C LEU A 103 -8.86 20.84 -10.43
N SER A 104 -10.08 20.71 -10.95
CA SER A 104 -11.27 21.20 -10.25
C SER A 104 -11.59 20.34 -9.02
N GLU A 105 -12.20 20.93 -7.99
CA GLU A 105 -12.71 20.17 -6.83
C GLU A 105 -13.61 19.01 -7.26
N ARG A 106 -14.48 19.23 -8.26
CA ARG A 106 -15.36 18.20 -8.82
C ARG A 106 -14.59 16.99 -9.33
N THR A 107 -13.47 17.20 -10.01
CA THR A 107 -12.58 16.13 -10.49
C THR A 107 -11.96 15.36 -9.32
N ILE A 108 -11.49 16.07 -8.29
CA ILE A 108 -10.88 15.47 -7.09
C ILE A 108 -11.93 14.63 -6.34
N ILE A 109 -13.13 15.17 -6.13
CA ILE A 109 -14.25 14.49 -5.48
C ILE A 109 -14.64 13.26 -6.26
N ALA A 110 -14.77 13.33 -7.59
CA ALA A 110 -15.12 12.18 -8.43
C ALA A 110 -14.08 11.06 -8.28
N ALA A 111 -12.79 11.39 -8.32
CA ALA A 111 -11.71 10.44 -8.11
C ALA A 111 -11.77 9.80 -6.71
N ALA A 112 -11.89 10.61 -5.66
CA ALA A 112 -11.99 10.15 -4.27
C ALA A 112 -13.22 9.28 -4.03
N SER A 113 -14.36 9.63 -4.63
CA SER A 113 -15.63 8.90 -4.52
C SER A 113 -15.55 7.48 -5.07
N SER A 114 -14.66 7.24 -6.03
CA SER A 114 -14.44 5.93 -6.64
C SER A 114 -13.42 5.07 -5.90
N ALA A 115 -12.76 5.61 -4.86
CA ALA A 115 -11.70 4.90 -4.15
C ALA A 115 -12.28 3.83 -3.20
N PRO A 116 -11.83 2.56 -3.29
CA PRO A 116 -12.17 1.57 -2.29
C PRO A 116 -11.73 2.01 -0.90
N GLY A 117 -12.62 1.85 0.08
CA GLY A 117 -12.33 2.20 1.47
C GLY A 117 -12.43 3.69 1.81
N ILE A 118 -12.83 4.56 0.89
CA ILE A 118 -13.18 5.95 1.21
C ILE A 118 -14.33 5.99 2.23
N GLY A 119 -14.17 6.83 3.24
CA GLY A 119 -15.19 7.17 4.22
C GLY A 119 -15.86 8.48 3.85
N GLY A 120 -15.44 9.57 4.48
CA GLY A 120 -15.96 10.90 4.22
C GLY A 120 -15.25 11.65 3.10
N ILE A 121 -16.03 12.51 2.44
CA ILE A 121 -15.53 13.51 1.50
C ILE A 121 -16.16 14.86 1.86
N GLY A 122 -15.34 15.85 2.17
CA GLY A 122 -15.78 17.22 2.44
C GLY A 122 -15.16 18.21 1.47
N THR A 123 -15.79 19.36 1.28
CA THR A 123 -15.16 20.50 0.60
C THR A 123 -15.21 21.74 1.47
N TYR A 124 -14.23 22.62 1.28
CA TYR A 124 -14.17 23.92 1.91
C TYR A 124 -14.13 25.02 0.85
N CYS A 125 -14.67 26.19 1.17
CA CYS A 125 -14.76 27.34 0.26
C CYS A 125 -13.42 27.83 -0.33
N ASN A 126 -12.28 27.39 0.21
CA ASN A 126 -10.95 27.76 -0.23
C ASN A 126 -10.27 26.69 -1.13
N GLY A 127 -11.02 25.77 -1.74
CA GLY A 127 -10.46 24.77 -2.65
C GLY A 127 -9.88 23.54 -1.98
N ILE A 128 -10.04 23.37 -0.66
CA ILE A 128 -9.58 22.17 0.05
C ILE A 128 -10.64 21.09 -0.07
N VAL A 129 -10.20 19.89 -0.45
CA VAL A 129 -11.02 18.67 -0.37
C VAL A 129 -10.54 17.85 0.83
N HIS A 130 -11.46 17.53 1.73
CA HIS A 130 -11.25 16.61 2.83
C HIS A 130 -11.52 15.17 2.37
N VAL A 131 -10.63 14.24 2.74
CA VAL A 131 -10.85 12.79 2.58
C VAL A 131 -10.47 12.05 3.85
N ASP A 132 -11.22 11.02 4.19
CA ASP A 132 -10.94 10.17 5.35
C ASP A 132 -11.42 8.73 5.15
N VAL A 133 -11.11 7.87 6.11
CA VAL A 133 -11.47 6.44 6.09
C VAL A 133 -12.46 6.03 7.20
N GLY A 134 -13.20 6.99 7.75
CA GLY A 134 -14.25 6.76 8.73
C GLY A 134 -15.60 6.36 8.11
N PRO A 135 -16.72 6.64 8.81
CA PRO A 135 -18.06 6.44 8.25
C PRO A 135 -18.28 7.25 6.98
N ARG A 136 -19.09 6.70 6.06
CA ARG A 136 -19.45 7.35 4.80
C ARG A 136 -20.30 8.58 5.07
N ARG A 137 -19.87 9.73 4.56
CA ARG A 137 -20.57 11.01 4.69
C ARG A 137 -20.05 12.00 3.65
N ARG A 138 -20.87 12.98 3.30
CA ARG A 138 -20.48 14.10 2.43
C ARG A 138 -20.95 15.41 3.02
N TRP A 139 -20.16 16.47 2.87
CA TRP A 139 -20.52 17.80 3.33
C TRP A 139 -19.80 18.88 2.53
N VAL A 140 -20.31 20.10 2.62
CA VAL A 140 -19.69 21.33 2.15
C VAL A 140 -19.61 22.25 3.37
N ASP A 141 -18.44 22.79 3.69
CA ASP A 141 -18.21 23.73 4.80
C ASP A 141 -17.72 25.06 4.20
N CYS A 142 -18.71 25.93 3.99
CA CYS A 142 -18.69 27.29 3.51
C CYS A 142 -19.59 28.08 4.45
#